data_AF-A0A969UZB3-F1
#
_entry.id   AF-A0A969UZB3-F1
#
_cell.length_a   1.000
_cell.length_b   1.000
_cell.length_c   1.000
_cell.angle_alpha   90.00
_cell.angle_beta   90.00
_cell.angle_gamma   90.00
#
_symmetry.space_group_name_H-M   'P 1'
#
loop_
_entity.id
_entity.type
_entity.pdbx_description
1 polymer ?
#
loop_
_entity_poly.entity_id
_entity_poly.type
_entity_poly.pdbx_seq_one_letter_code
_entity_poly.pdbx_strand_id
1 'polypeptide(L)'
;MSKRLPRLSDAQKQNIKTLLTDIQNSVDSSASQDSLTQLKSTVKAATSDRKLTQSEFKAITNDVLTVLESAGVTSSEARTIFYDLQNIAAASRLPKTNDDLTGTTGNDILWGGLGNDRLTGAGTDDAGMGEIDTLCGGSGKDTFVLGDSSKCFYDDAQTNTLGLQDYATILDFNKTQDTIQLHGSSSDYAVGALPAELGLSGTGIYQTTGNARELIGVAVGVSLTDLNTGFAFV
;
A
#
# COMPACT_ATOMS: atom_id res chain seq x y z
N MET A 1 -11.17 7.06 -44.79
CA MET A 1 -9.89 7.31 -44.11
C MET A 1 -9.91 6.61 -42.76
N SER A 2 -9.18 5.50 -42.62
CA SER A 2 -9.03 4.83 -41.31
C SER A 2 -8.10 5.69 -40.45
N LYS A 3 -8.65 6.41 -39.46
CA LYS A 3 -7.85 7.07 -38.44
C LYS A 3 -7.06 5.97 -37.75
N ARG A 4 -5.75 5.90 -38.00
CA ARG A 4 -4.85 5.02 -37.22
C ARG A 4 -5.07 5.37 -35.75
N LEU A 5 -5.57 4.40 -34.98
CA LEU A 5 -5.68 4.52 -33.53
C LEU A 5 -4.30 4.87 -32.96
N PRO A 6 -4.21 5.75 -31.95
CA PRO A 6 -2.94 6.10 -31.33
C PRO A 6 -2.23 4.84 -30.84
N ARG A 7 -0.92 4.73 -31.07
CA ARG A 7 -0.10 3.67 -30.48
C ARG A 7 0.25 4.05 -29.03
N LEU A 8 0.53 3.05 -28.17
CA LEU A 8 1.20 3.30 -26.90
C LEU A 8 2.44 4.18 -27.14
N SER A 9 2.56 5.23 -26.32
CA SER A 9 3.73 6.10 -26.30
C SER A 9 4.97 5.31 -25.86
N ASP A 10 6.15 5.81 -26.21
CA ASP A 10 7.40 5.16 -25.80
C ASP A 10 7.59 5.20 -24.29
N ALA A 11 7.08 6.24 -23.62
CA ALA A 11 7.02 6.32 -22.16
C ALA A 11 6.17 5.19 -21.56
N GLN A 12 4.97 4.93 -22.09
CA GLN A 12 4.12 3.83 -21.60
C GLN A 12 4.80 2.47 -21.76
N LYS A 13 5.44 2.21 -22.90
CA LYS A 13 6.17 0.95 -23.12
C LYS A 13 7.35 0.80 -22.17
N GLN A 14 8.08 1.90 -21.92
CA GLN A 14 9.21 1.90 -21.01
C GLN A 14 8.75 1.63 -19.57
N ASN A 15 7.68 2.28 -19.11
CA ASN A 15 7.15 2.07 -17.76
C ASN A 15 6.67 0.61 -17.56
N ILE A 16 5.98 0.02 -18.55
CA ILE A 16 5.57 -1.39 -18.51
C ILE A 16 6.79 -2.32 -18.47
N LYS A 17 7.86 -1.99 -19.21
CA LYS A 17 9.10 -2.77 -19.19
C LYS A 17 9.80 -2.71 -17.84
N THR A 18 9.85 -1.52 -17.22
CA THR A 18 10.40 -1.32 -15.88
C THR A 18 9.61 -2.15 -14.86
N LEU A 19 8.27 -2.04 -14.85
CA LEU A 19 7.40 -2.83 -13.96
C LEU A 19 7.71 -4.33 -14.02
N LEU A 20 7.79 -4.90 -15.23
CA LEU A 20 8.05 -6.32 -15.39
C LEU A 20 9.44 -6.73 -14.96
N THR A 21 10.42 -5.82 -15.05
CA THR A 21 11.80 -6.05 -14.61
C THR A 21 11.88 -6.01 -13.10
N ASP A 22 11.26 -5.01 -12.46
CA ASP A 22 11.28 -4.82 -11.02
C ASP A 22 10.51 -5.96 -10.33
N ILE A 23 9.33 -6.33 -10.84
CA ILE A 23 8.63 -7.54 -10.38
C ILE A 23 9.49 -8.77 -10.55
N GLN A 24 10.15 -8.97 -11.70
CA GLN A 24 10.97 -10.17 -11.92
C GLN A 24 12.14 -10.25 -10.93
N ASN A 25 12.74 -9.12 -10.54
CA ASN A 25 13.86 -9.06 -9.60
C ASN A 25 13.41 -9.25 -8.13
N SER A 26 12.24 -8.72 -7.76
CA SER A 26 11.68 -8.84 -6.40
C SER A 26 11.05 -10.19 -6.10
N VAL A 27 10.98 -11.08 -7.09
CA VAL A 27 10.19 -12.32 -7.04
C VAL A 27 11.07 -13.58 -7.15
N ASP A 28 12.38 -13.47 -6.91
CA ASP A 28 13.28 -14.61 -7.05
C ASP A 28 12.90 -15.79 -6.11
N SER A 29 12.52 -16.91 -6.75
CA SER A 29 12.24 -18.26 -6.24
C SER A 29 10.99 -18.50 -5.35
N SER A 30 10.28 -17.47 -4.87
CA SER A 30 9.14 -17.63 -3.94
C SER A 30 7.75 -17.42 -4.55
N ALA A 31 7.55 -16.58 -5.58
CA ALA A 31 6.21 -16.47 -6.17
C ALA A 31 5.84 -17.73 -6.94
N SER A 32 4.53 -17.97 -7.03
CA SER A 32 4.02 -18.90 -8.02
C SER A 32 4.41 -18.40 -9.41
N GLN A 33 5.27 -19.15 -10.11
CA GLN A 33 5.61 -18.94 -11.51
C GLN A 33 4.34 -18.82 -12.39
N ASP A 34 3.21 -19.36 -11.93
CA ASP A 34 1.89 -19.23 -12.55
C ASP A 34 1.36 -17.80 -12.45
N SER A 35 1.42 -17.15 -11.28
CA SER A 35 0.99 -15.76 -11.10
C SER A 35 1.79 -14.80 -11.99
N LEU A 36 3.11 -15.00 -12.08
CA LEU A 36 3.96 -14.20 -12.95
C LEU A 36 3.67 -14.44 -14.44
N THR A 37 3.34 -15.69 -14.81
CA THR A 37 2.93 -16.04 -16.17
C THR A 37 1.59 -15.41 -16.53
N GLN A 38 0.64 -15.41 -15.58
CA GLN A 38 -0.65 -14.77 -15.71
C GLN A 38 -0.51 -13.27 -15.91
N LEU A 39 0.28 -12.58 -15.07
CA LEU A 39 0.58 -11.15 -15.23
C LEU A 39 1.17 -10.84 -16.62
N LYS A 40 2.15 -11.62 -17.07
CA LYS A 40 2.76 -11.43 -18.41
C LYS A 40 1.72 -11.61 -19.53
N SER A 41 0.77 -12.53 -19.36
CA SER A 41 -0.36 -12.74 -20.29
C SER A 41 -1.31 -11.54 -20.30
N THR A 42 -1.70 -11.05 -19.12
CA THR A 42 -2.60 -9.89 -18.96
C THR A 42 -1.98 -8.63 -19.54
N VAL A 43 -0.71 -8.35 -19.26
CA VAL A 43 0.01 -7.21 -19.87
C VAL A 43 0.04 -7.33 -21.40
N LYS A 44 0.29 -8.53 -21.94
CA LYS A 44 0.27 -8.75 -23.39
C LYS A 44 -1.12 -8.50 -23.99
N ALA A 45 -2.19 -8.92 -23.33
CA ALA A 45 -3.55 -8.68 -23.77
C ALA A 45 -3.90 -7.18 -23.73
N ALA A 46 -3.64 -6.53 -22.60
CA ALA A 46 -3.90 -5.11 -22.33
C ALA A 46 -3.12 -4.14 -23.23
N THR A 47 -2.02 -4.59 -23.83
CA THR A 47 -1.20 -3.77 -24.73
C THR A 47 -1.44 -4.09 -26.21
N SER A 48 -2.30 -5.07 -26.52
CA SER A 48 -2.52 -5.59 -27.87
C SER A 48 -3.22 -4.60 -28.80
N ASP A 49 -4.21 -3.86 -28.29
CA ASP A 49 -4.97 -2.84 -29.02
C ASP A 49 -4.26 -1.46 -29.03
N ARG A 50 -3.11 -1.38 -28.37
CA ARG A 50 -2.22 -0.22 -28.24
C ARG A 50 -2.80 0.94 -27.44
N LYS A 51 -3.83 0.71 -26.63
CA LYS A 51 -4.37 1.70 -25.70
C LYS A 51 -4.72 1.03 -24.38
N LEU A 52 -4.02 1.41 -23.32
CA LEU A 52 -4.35 0.93 -21.99
C LEU A 52 -5.64 1.59 -21.47
N THR A 53 -6.68 0.80 -21.24
CA THR A 53 -7.93 1.22 -20.59
C THR A 53 -7.87 1.07 -19.08
N GLN A 54 -8.83 1.67 -18.37
CA GLN A 54 -8.92 1.55 -16.91
C GLN A 54 -9.18 0.09 -16.47
N SER A 55 -10.03 -0.65 -17.18
CA SER A 55 -10.31 -2.06 -16.86
C SER A 55 -9.09 -2.95 -17.07
N GLU A 56 -8.32 -2.70 -18.12
CA GLU A 56 -7.09 -3.45 -18.38
C GLU A 56 -6.00 -3.12 -17.36
N PHE A 57 -5.86 -1.85 -17.00
CA PHE A 57 -4.93 -1.45 -15.95
C PHE A 57 -5.31 -2.05 -14.60
N LYS A 58 -6.60 -2.06 -14.24
CA LYS A 58 -7.08 -2.74 -13.04
C LYS A 58 -6.79 -4.23 -13.05
N ALA A 59 -6.93 -4.90 -14.20
CA ALA A 59 -6.55 -6.31 -14.34
C ALA A 59 -5.04 -6.53 -14.15
N ILE A 60 -4.19 -5.66 -14.72
CA ILE A 60 -2.74 -5.70 -14.48
C ILE A 60 -2.45 -5.52 -13.00
N THR A 61 -3.02 -4.50 -12.35
CA THR A 61 -2.82 -4.23 -10.93
C THR A 61 -3.21 -5.41 -10.05
N ASN A 62 -4.37 -6.02 -10.29
CA ASN A 62 -4.79 -7.20 -9.53
C ASN A 62 -3.79 -8.36 -9.69
N ASP A 63 -3.34 -8.64 -10.92
CA ASP A 63 -2.33 -9.68 -11.15
C ASP A 63 -0.99 -9.33 -10.50
N VAL A 64 -0.59 -8.05 -10.45
CA VAL A 64 0.60 -7.61 -9.72
C VAL A 64 0.46 -7.90 -8.23
N LEU A 65 -0.66 -7.51 -7.60
CA LEU A 65 -0.90 -7.77 -6.18
C LEU A 65 -0.83 -9.26 -5.86
N THR A 66 -1.48 -10.11 -6.68
CA THR A 66 -1.38 -11.57 -6.53
C THR A 66 0.06 -12.09 -6.65
N VAL A 67 0.89 -11.50 -7.53
CA VAL A 67 2.31 -11.85 -7.59
C VAL A 67 3.03 -11.46 -6.29
N LEU A 68 2.81 -10.24 -5.79
CA LEU A 68 3.45 -9.73 -4.57
C LEU A 68 3.10 -10.58 -3.35
N GLU A 69 1.82 -10.89 -3.17
CA GLU A 69 1.30 -11.77 -2.11
C GLU A 69 1.96 -13.15 -2.20
N SER A 70 1.97 -13.76 -3.39
CA SER A 70 2.54 -15.10 -3.56
C SER A 70 4.06 -15.17 -3.35
N ALA A 71 4.78 -14.06 -3.58
CA ALA A 71 6.23 -14.01 -3.36
C ALA A 71 6.62 -13.65 -1.93
N GLY A 72 5.69 -13.18 -1.10
CA GLY A 72 6.03 -12.61 0.21
C GLY A 72 6.95 -11.39 0.08
N VAL A 73 6.68 -10.54 -0.92
CA VAL A 73 7.54 -9.40 -1.27
C VAL A 73 7.66 -8.43 -0.09
N THR A 74 8.87 -7.91 0.16
CA THR A 74 9.09 -6.96 1.25
C THR A 74 8.45 -5.59 0.96
N SER A 75 8.18 -4.83 2.02
CA SER A 75 7.62 -3.47 1.92
C SER A 75 8.42 -2.53 1.01
N SER A 76 9.75 -2.67 0.98
CA SER A 76 10.64 -1.84 0.14
C SER A 76 10.54 -2.17 -1.35
N GLU A 77 10.33 -3.43 -1.69
CA GLU A 77 10.15 -3.91 -3.06
C GLU A 77 8.75 -3.58 -3.57
N ALA A 78 7.72 -3.78 -2.73
CA ALA A 78 6.34 -3.40 -3.05
C ALA A 78 6.24 -1.89 -3.39
N ARG A 79 6.92 -1.03 -2.63
CA ARG A 79 6.97 0.42 -2.89
C ARG A 79 7.51 0.75 -4.29
N THR A 80 8.56 0.07 -4.73
CA THR A 80 9.14 0.29 -6.07
C THR A 80 8.16 -0.12 -7.17
N ILE A 81 7.51 -1.26 -7.00
CA ILE A 81 6.52 -1.80 -7.95
C ILE A 81 5.29 -0.89 -8.04
N PHE A 82 4.83 -0.32 -6.92
CA PHE A 82 3.72 0.65 -6.91
C PHE A 82 4.06 1.96 -7.62
N TYR A 83 5.32 2.43 -7.52
CA TYR A 83 5.74 3.59 -8.30
C TYR A 83 5.70 3.34 -9.80
N ASP A 84 6.07 2.16 -10.25
CA ASP A 84 5.95 1.79 -11.66
C ASP A 84 4.49 1.76 -12.12
N LEU A 85 3.58 1.19 -11.32
CA LEU A 85 2.15 1.21 -11.61
C LEU A 85 1.60 2.64 -11.71
N GLN A 86 1.95 3.51 -10.77
CA GLN A 86 1.57 4.93 -10.78
C GLN A 86 2.07 5.62 -12.05
N ASN A 87 3.31 5.38 -12.45
CA ASN A 87 3.89 5.93 -13.68
C ASN A 87 3.18 5.42 -14.95
N ILE A 88 2.76 4.16 -14.99
CA ILE A 88 1.96 3.60 -16.10
C ILE A 88 0.60 4.28 -16.16
N ALA A 89 -0.09 4.42 -15.03
CA ALA A 89 -1.41 5.04 -14.93
C ALA A 89 -1.38 6.51 -15.39
N ALA A 90 -0.39 7.27 -14.89
CA ALA A 90 -0.18 8.67 -15.25
C ALA A 90 0.15 8.84 -16.74
N ALA A 91 1.08 8.04 -17.28
CA ALA A 91 1.44 8.08 -18.70
C ALA A 91 0.27 7.70 -19.62
N SER A 92 -0.64 6.87 -19.12
CA SER A 92 -1.85 6.43 -19.82
C SER A 92 -3.03 7.38 -19.65
N ARG A 93 -2.89 8.44 -18.83
CA ARG A 93 -3.94 9.42 -18.51
C ARG A 93 -5.23 8.73 -18.06
N LEU A 94 -5.09 7.70 -17.23
CA LEU A 94 -6.23 7.00 -16.65
C LEU A 94 -7.00 7.96 -15.73
N PRO A 95 -8.34 7.79 -15.61
CA PRO A 95 -9.13 8.58 -14.69
C PRO A 95 -8.64 8.35 -13.25
N LYS A 96 -8.74 9.39 -12.43
CA LYS A 96 -8.56 9.30 -10.99
C LYS A 96 -9.87 8.79 -10.39
N THR A 97 -9.82 7.71 -9.64
CA THR A 97 -10.95 7.13 -8.91
C THR A 97 -10.67 7.19 -7.43
N ASN A 98 -11.68 7.50 -6.64
CA ASN A 98 -11.56 7.42 -5.19
C ASN A 98 -12.10 6.05 -4.80
N ASP A 99 -11.25 5.21 -4.25
CA ASP A 99 -11.55 3.83 -3.92
C ASP A 99 -11.55 3.65 -2.39
N ASP A 100 -12.56 2.94 -1.87
CA ASP A 100 -12.59 2.43 -0.50
C ASP A 100 -12.10 0.99 -0.53
N LEU A 101 -10.89 0.76 -0.01
CA LEU A 101 -10.22 -0.54 0.02
C LEU A 101 -10.20 -1.06 1.46
N THR A 102 -10.60 -2.31 1.62
CA THR A 102 -10.52 -3.06 2.88
C THR A 102 -9.82 -4.37 2.60
N GLY A 103 -8.83 -4.72 3.41
CA GLY A 103 -8.14 -6.00 3.33
C GLY A 103 -9.04 -7.15 3.80
N THR A 104 -8.42 -8.31 3.90
CA THR A 104 -9.04 -9.56 4.29
C THR A 104 -8.54 -9.97 5.68
N THR A 105 -8.56 -11.27 5.97
CA THR A 105 -7.91 -11.80 7.17
C THR A 105 -6.50 -12.24 6.80
N GLY A 106 -5.53 -11.87 7.62
CA GLY A 106 -4.11 -12.10 7.37
C GLY A 106 -3.41 -10.87 6.79
N ASN A 107 -2.13 -11.05 6.43
CA ASN A 107 -1.29 -9.96 5.94
C ASN A 107 -1.68 -9.60 4.50
N ASP A 108 -2.20 -8.40 4.29
CA ASP A 108 -2.64 -7.91 3.00
C ASP A 108 -1.69 -6.87 2.39
N ILE A 109 -1.74 -6.76 1.06
CA ILE A 109 -1.05 -5.71 0.32
C ILE A 109 -2.09 -4.88 -0.45
N LEU A 110 -2.24 -3.60 -0.08
CA LEU A 110 -3.23 -2.69 -0.66
C LEU A 110 -2.56 -1.54 -1.41
N TRP A 111 -3.10 -1.23 -2.60
CA TRP A 111 -2.69 -0.08 -3.42
C TRP A 111 -3.90 0.73 -3.89
N GLY A 112 -4.01 1.99 -3.46
CA GLY A 112 -5.11 2.90 -3.82
C GLY A 112 -5.05 3.35 -5.28
N GLY A 113 -3.86 3.76 -5.71
CA GLY A 113 -3.59 4.05 -7.12
C GLY A 113 -3.69 5.54 -7.44
N LEU A 114 -4.70 5.94 -8.22
CA LEU A 114 -4.88 7.34 -8.62
C LEU A 114 -6.20 7.86 -8.04
N GLY A 115 -6.15 8.88 -7.20
CA GLY A 115 -7.34 9.50 -6.63
C GLY A 115 -7.16 9.72 -5.14
N ASN A 116 -8.25 10.02 -4.45
CA ASN A 116 -8.22 10.15 -3.00
C ASN A 116 -8.80 8.86 -2.42
N ASP A 117 -7.93 7.96 -2.01
CA ASP A 117 -8.30 6.60 -1.65
C ASP A 117 -8.37 6.44 -0.12
N ARG A 118 -9.23 5.53 0.34
CA ARG A 118 -9.32 5.16 1.76
C ARG A 118 -8.93 3.70 1.91
N LEU A 119 -7.84 3.44 2.63
CA LEU A 119 -7.25 2.12 2.77
C LEU A 119 -7.37 1.66 4.23
N THR A 120 -8.05 0.54 4.43
CA THR A 120 -8.07 -0.18 5.71
C THR A 120 -7.41 -1.54 5.47
N GLY A 121 -6.23 -1.77 6.05
CA GLY A 121 -5.57 -3.08 5.92
C GLY A 121 -6.36 -4.13 6.67
N ALA A 122 -6.56 -3.90 7.97
CA ALA A 122 -7.31 -4.77 8.86
C ALA A 122 -8.67 -5.17 8.29
N GLY A 123 -8.91 -6.48 8.23
CA GLY A 123 -10.23 -7.05 7.98
C GLY A 123 -11.23 -6.73 9.09
N THR A 124 -12.50 -7.05 8.85
CA THR A 124 -13.60 -6.69 9.76
C THR A 124 -13.64 -7.48 11.07
N ASP A 125 -13.01 -8.63 11.11
CA ASP A 125 -13.24 -9.63 12.16
C ASP A 125 -12.35 -9.38 13.38
N ASP A 126 -11.04 -9.32 13.17
CA ASP A 126 -10.04 -9.22 14.24
C ASP A 126 -9.30 -7.87 14.27
N ALA A 127 -9.70 -6.93 13.40
CA ALA A 127 -9.18 -5.57 13.41
C ALA A 127 -7.64 -5.47 13.34
N GLY A 128 -6.99 -6.34 12.56
CA GLY A 128 -5.54 -6.32 12.38
C GLY A 128 -4.75 -7.14 13.40
N MET A 129 -5.41 -7.81 14.35
CA MET A 129 -4.70 -8.56 15.40
C MET A 129 -3.91 -9.73 14.80
N GLY A 130 -2.59 -9.70 15.00
CA GLY A 130 -1.65 -10.63 14.37
C GLY A 130 -1.44 -10.45 12.87
N GLU A 131 -1.85 -9.31 12.29
CA GLU A 131 -1.76 -9.00 10.86
C GLU A 131 -0.75 -7.87 10.61
N ILE A 132 0.15 -8.09 9.65
CA ILE A 132 1.08 -7.07 9.17
C ILE A 132 0.70 -6.71 7.74
N ASP A 133 0.01 -5.59 7.58
CA ASP A 133 -0.47 -5.12 6.28
C ASP A 133 0.50 -4.15 5.64
N THR A 134 0.51 -4.09 4.31
CA THR A 134 1.29 -3.14 3.52
C THR A 134 0.36 -2.24 2.72
N LEU A 135 0.34 -0.95 3.03
CA LEU A 135 -0.58 0.04 2.46
C LEU A 135 0.19 1.07 1.63
N CYS A 136 -0.29 1.35 0.41
CA CYS A 136 0.24 2.38 -0.46
C CYS A 136 -0.91 3.19 -1.07
N GLY A 137 -1.01 4.47 -0.74
CA GLY A 137 -2.11 5.33 -1.21
C GLY A 137 -1.99 5.62 -2.70
N GLY A 138 -0.79 5.99 -3.15
CA GLY A 138 -0.49 6.38 -4.50
C GLY A 138 -0.63 7.88 -4.71
N SER A 139 -1.41 8.28 -5.71
CA SER A 139 -1.56 9.70 -6.09
C SER A 139 -2.87 10.28 -5.60
N GLY A 140 -2.81 11.07 -4.54
CA GLY A 140 -3.88 11.99 -4.17
C GLY A 140 -3.99 12.05 -2.66
N LYS A 141 -5.08 12.58 -2.15
CA LYS A 141 -5.24 12.76 -0.70
C LYS A 141 -5.78 11.48 -0.10
N ASP A 142 -4.87 10.62 0.31
CA ASP A 142 -5.24 9.28 0.75
C ASP A 142 -5.46 9.23 2.27
N THR A 143 -6.29 8.29 2.71
CA THR A 143 -6.59 8.05 4.13
C THR A 143 -6.24 6.62 4.49
N PHE A 144 -5.23 6.45 5.34
CA PHE A 144 -4.84 5.17 5.92
C PHE A 144 -5.56 4.98 7.26
N VAL A 145 -6.37 3.94 7.37
CA VAL A 145 -7.28 3.73 8.50
C VAL A 145 -6.67 2.70 9.45
N LEU A 146 -6.18 3.17 10.60
CA LEU A 146 -5.65 2.30 11.67
C LEU A 146 -6.55 2.32 12.92
N GLY A 147 -7.78 2.78 12.76
CA GLY A 147 -8.79 2.82 13.81
C GLY A 147 -10.07 3.50 13.34
N ASP A 148 -11.18 3.12 13.96
CA ASP A 148 -12.50 3.71 13.73
C ASP A 148 -13.07 4.29 15.03
N SER A 149 -14.34 4.73 15.00
CA SER A 149 -15.00 5.30 16.19
C SER A 149 -15.18 4.28 17.34
N SER A 150 -14.99 2.99 17.05
CA SER A 150 -15.26 1.88 17.97
C SER A 150 -13.98 1.35 18.60
N LYS A 151 -12.86 1.28 17.85
CA LYS A 151 -11.61 0.67 18.32
C LYS A 151 -10.38 1.12 17.54
N CYS A 152 -9.21 0.98 18.16
CA CYS A 152 -7.91 0.98 17.48
C CYS A 152 -7.72 -0.35 16.73
N PHE A 153 -7.06 -0.31 15.58
CA PHE A 153 -6.66 -1.52 14.83
C PHE A 153 -5.20 -1.86 15.14
N TYR A 154 -4.82 -3.12 14.91
CA TYR A 154 -3.50 -3.69 15.22
C TYR A 154 -3.13 -3.58 16.71
N ASP A 155 -4.13 -3.57 17.58
CA ASP A 155 -3.96 -3.55 19.04
C ASP A 155 -4.44 -4.89 19.61
N ASP A 156 -3.50 -5.79 19.92
CA ASP A 156 -3.76 -7.06 20.57
C ASP A 156 -3.93 -6.95 22.11
N ALA A 157 -3.89 -5.72 22.64
CA ALA A 157 -3.93 -5.37 24.05
C ALA A 157 -2.79 -5.96 24.91
N GLN A 158 -1.73 -6.51 24.29
CA GLN A 158 -0.57 -7.06 24.99
C GLN A 158 0.45 -5.97 25.33
N THR A 159 0.19 -5.26 26.43
CA THR A 159 1.00 -4.11 26.89
C THR A 159 2.45 -4.42 27.32
N ASN A 160 2.89 -5.67 27.22
CA ASN A 160 4.25 -6.11 27.56
C ASN A 160 5.07 -6.55 26.33
N THR A 161 4.56 -6.32 25.12
CA THR A 161 5.28 -6.58 23.87
C THR A 161 5.68 -5.27 23.19
N LEU A 162 6.33 -5.37 22.03
CA LEU A 162 6.73 -4.23 21.20
C LEU A 162 5.76 -3.98 20.03
N GLY A 163 4.69 -4.77 19.90
CA GLY A 163 3.78 -4.73 18.74
C GLY A 163 4.40 -5.11 17.41
N LEU A 164 5.32 -6.09 17.43
CA LEU A 164 6.02 -6.50 16.20
C LEU A 164 5.27 -7.57 15.40
N GLN A 165 4.09 -8.00 15.86
CA GLN A 165 3.30 -9.06 15.21
C GLN A 165 2.09 -8.52 14.46
N ASP A 166 1.72 -7.27 14.70
CA ASP A 166 0.57 -6.60 14.11
C ASP A 166 0.81 -5.11 13.95
N TYR A 167 0.80 -4.64 12.70
CA TYR A 167 0.89 -3.21 12.39
C TYR A 167 0.66 -2.97 10.90
N ALA A 168 0.18 -1.78 10.54
CA ALA A 168 0.17 -1.36 9.15
C ALA A 168 1.50 -0.72 8.73
N THR A 169 2.08 -1.22 7.65
CA THR A 169 3.23 -0.60 6.96
C THR A 169 2.75 0.34 5.86
N ILE A 170 2.85 1.65 6.10
CA ILE A 170 2.43 2.69 5.16
C ILE A 170 3.62 3.14 4.32
N LEU A 171 3.58 2.87 3.02
CA LEU A 171 4.74 2.96 2.15
C LEU A 171 5.05 4.38 1.67
N ASP A 172 4.04 5.23 1.45
CA ASP A 172 4.17 6.47 0.69
C ASP A 172 3.55 7.70 1.35
N PHE A 173 3.28 7.63 2.65
CA PHE A 173 2.63 8.69 3.41
C PHE A 173 3.26 10.07 3.19
N ASN A 174 2.48 10.99 2.65
CA ASN A 174 2.80 12.40 2.55
C ASN A 174 2.00 13.18 3.59
N LYS A 175 2.63 13.52 4.72
CA LYS A 175 2.00 14.24 5.83
C LYS A 175 1.27 15.55 5.47
N THR A 176 1.59 16.18 4.34
CA THR A 176 0.94 17.42 3.89
C THR A 176 -0.29 17.20 3.00
N GLN A 177 -0.50 15.96 2.57
CA GLN A 177 -1.53 15.59 1.59
C GLN A 177 -2.45 14.50 2.14
N ASP A 178 -1.87 13.50 2.78
CA ASP A 178 -2.54 12.27 3.23
C ASP A 178 -2.91 12.36 4.71
N THR A 179 -3.72 11.43 5.15
CA THR A 179 -4.21 11.33 6.52
C THR A 179 -4.05 9.91 7.06
N ILE A 180 -3.55 9.78 8.28
CA ILE A 180 -3.64 8.55 9.07
C ILE A 180 -4.79 8.75 10.06
N GLN A 181 -5.83 7.93 9.95
CA GLN A 181 -6.97 7.94 10.85
C GLN A 181 -6.73 6.99 12.02
N LEU A 182 -6.94 7.49 13.24
CA LEU A 182 -6.75 6.80 14.51
C LEU A 182 -8.02 6.90 15.37
N HIS A 183 -8.19 5.95 16.28
CA HIS A 183 -9.30 5.93 17.25
C HIS A 183 -9.04 6.89 18.43
N GLY A 184 -10.05 7.58 18.94
CA GLY A 184 -9.91 8.33 20.19
C GLY A 184 -9.28 9.72 20.00
N SER A 185 -8.10 9.96 20.58
CA SER A 185 -7.49 11.29 20.60
C SER A 185 -5.97 11.26 20.47
N SER A 186 -5.36 12.40 20.13
CA SER A 186 -3.90 12.50 19.99
C SER A 186 -3.12 12.18 21.26
N SER A 187 -3.73 12.29 22.45
CA SER A 187 -3.08 11.92 23.71
C SER A 187 -2.97 10.41 23.92
N ASP A 188 -3.70 9.61 23.13
CA ASP A 188 -3.68 8.15 23.21
C ASP A 188 -2.55 7.56 22.35
N TYR A 189 -1.73 8.40 21.71
CA TYR A 189 -0.70 7.98 20.79
C TYR A 189 0.63 8.73 20.96
N ALA A 190 1.70 8.12 20.47
CA ALA A 190 3.00 8.72 20.30
C ALA A 190 3.61 8.31 18.95
N VAL A 191 4.46 9.17 18.40
CA VAL A 191 5.33 8.82 17.26
C VAL A 191 6.77 8.70 17.72
N GLY A 192 7.53 7.78 17.14
CA GLY A 192 8.90 7.50 17.61
C GLY A 192 9.76 6.66 16.69
N ALA A 193 11.00 6.43 17.13
CA ALA A 193 11.94 5.56 16.44
C ALA A 193 11.41 4.12 16.39
N LEU A 194 11.58 3.48 15.24
CA LEU A 194 11.21 2.09 15.04
C LEU A 194 12.14 1.14 15.83
N PRO A 195 11.63 -0.02 16.29
CA PRO A 195 12.47 -1.08 16.82
C PRO A 195 13.46 -1.55 15.76
N ALA A 196 14.72 -1.77 16.15
CA ALA A 196 15.80 -2.12 15.20
C ALA A 196 15.54 -3.45 14.50
N GLU A 197 14.78 -4.33 15.15
CA GLU A 197 14.35 -5.65 14.68
C GLU A 197 13.54 -5.60 13.39
N LEU A 198 12.85 -4.48 13.12
CA LEU A 198 12.06 -4.32 11.89
C LEU A 198 12.93 -4.14 10.65
N GLY A 199 14.17 -3.65 10.79
CA GLY A 199 15.03 -3.32 9.65
C GLY A 199 14.46 -2.23 8.74
N LEU A 200 13.40 -1.54 9.16
CA LEU A 200 12.75 -0.46 8.43
C LEU A 200 13.30 0.90 8.86
N SER A 201 13.24 1.86 7.95
CA SER A 201 13.51 3.27 8.22
C SER A 201 12.22 4.05 8.14
N GLY A 202 12.00 4.99 9.06
CA GLY A 202 10.76 5.77 9.12
C GLY A 202 10.38 6.11 10.56
N THR A 203 9.09 6.28 10.78
CA THR A 203 8.54 6.57 12.11
C THR A 203 7.49 5.54 12.50
N GLY A 204 7.60 5.02 13.72
CA GLY A 204 6.57 4.18 14.32
C GLY A 204 5.45 5.04 14.91
N ILE A 205 4.23 4.56 14.78
CA ILE A 205 3.01 5.11 15.35
C ILE A 205 2.59 4.15 16.46
N TYR A 206 2.58 4.65 17.68
CA TYR A 206 2.35 3.85 18.87
C TYR A 206 1.07 4.26 19.55
N GLN A 207 0.19 3.31 19.85
CA GLN A 207 -0.87 3.52 20.83
C GLN A 207 -0.26 3.44 22.24
N THR A 208 -0.70 4.31 23.13
CA THR A 208 -0.18 4.40 24.49
C THR A 208 -1.25 3.97 25.49
N THR A 209 -1.09 2.77 26.06
CA THR A 209 -1.95 2.27 27.13
C THR A 209 -1.19 2.34 28.46
N GLY A 210 -1.43 3.41 29.22
CA GLY A 210 -0.69 3.71 30.45
C GLY A 210 0.78 4.04 30.16
N ASN A 211 1.72 3.20 30.63
CA ASN A 211 3.15 3.36 30.36
C ASN A 211 3.65 2.50 29.19
N ALA A 212 2.80 1.62 28.64
CA ALA A 212 3.14 0.74 27.55
C ALA A 212 2.92 1.43 26.19
N ARG A 213 3.65 0.97 25.18
CA ARG A 213 3.53 1.42 23.81
C ARG A 213 3.33 0.21 22.91
N GLU A 214 2.27 0.25 22.13
CA GLU A 214 1.92 -0.77 21.15
C GLU A 214 2.14 -0.20 19.76
N LEU A 215 2.92 -0.87 18.91
CA LEU A 215 3.18 -0.40 17.56
C LEU A 215 2.00 -0.78 16.68
N ILE A 216 1.22 0.20 16.22
CA ILE A 216 0.04 -0.06 15.37
C ILE A 216 0.29 0.30 13.89
N GLY A 217 1.37 1.02 13.60
CA GLY A 217 1.66 1.47 12.25
C GLY A 217 3.07 2.01 12.07
N VAL A 218 3.54 1.96 10.83
CA VAL A 218 4.85 2.43 10.41
C VAL A 218 4.70 3.34 9.20
N ALA A 219 5.13 4.60 9.32
CA ALA A 219 5.26 5.50 8.17
C ALA A 219 6.68 5.36 7.58
N VAL A 220 6.82 4.56 6.54
CA VAL A 220 8.12 4.20 5.95
C VAL A 220 8.79 5.41 5.30
N GLY A 221 10.05 5.66 5.64
CA GLY A 221 10.85 6.75 5.10
C GLY A 221 10.39 8.16 5.51
N VAL A 222 9.38 8.27 6.37
CA VAL A 222 8.84 9.55 6.83
C VAL A 222 9.34 9.82 8.25
N SER A 223 9.78 11.06 8.50
CA SER A 223 10.09 11.54 9.86
C SER A 223 8.91 12.34 10.40
N LEU A 224 8.28 11.82 11.46
CA LEU A 224 7.22 12.46 12.22
C LEU A 224 7.72 12.77 13.63
N THR A 225 7.50 14.01 14.08
CA THR A 225 7.90 14.49 15.41
C THR A 225 6.72 14.67 16.35
N ASP A 226 5.52 14.71 15.79
CA ASP A 226 4.25 14.96 16.47
C ASP A 226 3.10 14.46 15.58
N LEU A 227 1.88 14.54 16.13
CA LEU A 227 0.65 14.10 15.50
C LEU A 227 -0.20 15.27 14.95
N ASN A 228 0.38 16.47 14.77
CA ASN A 228 -0.40 17.66 14.43
C ASN A 228 -0.71 17.78 12.93
N THR A 229 -0.04 16.99 12.07
CA THR A 229 -0.14 17.11 10.62
C THR A 229 -0.26 15.74 9.98
N GLY A 230 -1.29 15.55 9.16
CA GLY A 230 -1.57 14.28 8.48
C GLY A 230 -2.21 13.23 9.38
N PHE A 231 -2.85 13.63 10.47
CA PHE A 231 -3.58 12.73 11.37
C PHE A 231 -5.02 13.19 11.57
N ALA A 232 -5.92 12.23 11.68
CA ALA A 232 -7.31 12.42 12.08
C ALA A 232 -7.65 11.46 13.22
N PHE A 233 -8.45 11.91 14.18
CA PHE A 233 -8.87 11.13 15.34
C PHE A 233 -10.40 11.05 15.33
N VAL A 234 -10.95 9.85 15.53
CA VAL A 234 -12.39 9.56 15.40
C VAL A 234 -12.99 8.85 16.61
#